data_AF-A0AAV5NT51-F1
#
_entry.id   AF-A0AAV5NT51-F1
#
_cell.length_a   1.000
_cell.length_b   1.000
_cell.length_c   1.000
_cell.angle_alpha   90.00
_cell.angle_beta   90.00
_cell.angle_gamma   90.00
#
_symmetry.space_group_name_H-M   'P 1'
#
loop_
_entity.id
_entity.type
_entity.pdbx_description
1 polymer ?
#
loop_
_entity_poly.entity_id
_entity_poly.type
_entity_poly.pdbx_seq_one_letter_code
_entity_poly.pdbx_strand_id
1 'polypeptide(L)'
;MASVILLKEDDNVLIACRELRQQEVVTREGSELAIEVKQPTPVGFKVARMALKKGTLIIKYGVPIGRCSADVDAGELIHTHNLHSQYIPSHQRGGHVHE
;
A
#
# COMPACT_ATOMS: atom_id res chain seq x y z
N MET A 1 12.65 -10.23 -11.69
CA MET A 1 12.50 -9.48 -10.43
C MET A 1 11.03 -9.49 -10.04
N ALA A 2 10.71 -9.79 -8.78
CA ALA A 2 9.35 -9.77 -8.29
C ALA A 2 8.74 -8.35 -8.44
N SER A 3 7.46 -8.26 -8.79
CA SER A 3 6.74 -6.98 -8.91
C SER A 3 6.44 -6.38 -7.54
N VAL A 4 6.13 -7.24 -6.58
CA VAL A 4 5.73 -6.92 -5.22
C VAL A 4 6.32 -7.92 -4.24
N ILE A 5 6.51 -7.49 -2.99
CA ILE A 5 6.93 -8.34 -1.88
C ILE A 5 5.90 -8.28 -0.74
N LEU A 6 5.62 -9.44 -0.15
CA LEU A 6 4.95 -9.58 1.13
C LEU A 6 6.02 -9.77 2.21
N LEU A 7 6.07 -8.89 3.21
CA LEU A 7 7.15 -8.91 4.20
C LEU A 7 6.89 -9.94 5.32
N LYS A 8 5.62 -10.18 5.65
CA LYS A 8 5.17 -11.23 6.58
C LYS A 8 3.81 -11.77 6.15
N GLU A 9 3.53 -13.04 6.44
CA GLU A 9 2.28 -13.70 6.03
C GLU A 9 1.01 -12.99 6.55
N ASP A 10 1.07 -12.37 7.73
CA ASP A 10 -0.05 -11.62 8.32
C ASP A 10 -0.20 -10.19 7.79
N ASP A 11 0.72 -9.72 6.94
CA ASP A 11 0.63 -8.37 6.39
C ASP A 11 -0.56 -8.27 5.42
N ASN A 12 -1.32 -7.18 5.57
CA ASN A 12 -2.44 -6.86 4.69
C ASN A 12 -2.07 -5.83 3.62
N VAL A 13 -0.77 -5.56 3.46
CA VAL A 13 -0.20 -4.77 2.37
C VAL A 13 0.97 -5.50 1.73
N LEU A 14 1.18 -5.20 0.45
CA LEU A 14 2.36 -5.56 -0.32
C LEU A 14 3.21 -4.31 -0.53
N ILE A 15 4.51 -4.48 -0.78
CA ILE A 15 5.41 -3.39 -1.14
C ILE A 15 5.81 -3.53 -2.61
N ALA A 16 5.65 -2.45 -3.38
CA ALA A 16 6.07 -2.40 -4.77
C ALA A 16 7.60 -2.46 -4.89
N CYS A 17 8.13 -3.42 -5.66
CA CYS A 17 9.58 -3.57 -5.88
C CYS A 17 10.07 -2.80 -7.12
N ARG A 18 9.14 -2.28 -7.92
CA ARG A 18 9.35 -1.35 -9.04
C ARG A 18 8.10 -0.49 -9.21
N GLU A 19 8.12 0.43 -10.16
CA GLU A 19 6.91 1.11 -10.57
C GLU A 19 5.88 0.12 -11.14
N LEU A 20 4.64 0.24 -10.68
CA LEU A 20 3.50 -0.57 -11.11
C LEU A 20 2.52 0.31 -11.87
N ARG A 21 2.00 -0.19 -12.99
CA ARG A 21 1.00 0.51 -13.79
C ARG A 21 -0.41 0.21 -13.30
N GLN A 22 -1.33 1.11 -13.61
CA GLN A 22 -2.76 0.83 -13.45
C GLN A 22 -3.18 -0.40 -14.27
N GLN A 23 -4.10 -1.19 -13.74
CA GLN A 23 -4.62 -2.44 -14.32
C GLN A 23 -3.56 -3.54 -14.49
N GLU A 24 -2.35 -3.32 -14.01
CA GLU A 24 -1.32 -4.34 -14.01
C GLU A 24 -1.65 -5.41 -12.96
N VAL A 25 -1.63 -6.67 -13.38
CA VAL A 25 -1.78 -7.80 -12.45
C VAL A 25 -0.39 -8.17 -11.91
N VAL A 26 -0.21 -8.00 -10.60
CA VAL A 26 1.02 -8.35 -9.90
C VAL A 26 0.82 -9.62 -9.09
N THR A 27 1.84 -10.47 -9.09
CA THR A 27 1.93 -11.66 -8.25
C THR A 27 3.13 -11.54 -7.33
N ARG A 28 2.96 -12.07 -6.11
CA ARG A 28 4.09 -12.35 -5.22
C ARG A 28 4.81 -13.59 -5.77
N GLU A 29 6.14 -13.55 -5.77
CA GLU A 29 6.95 -14.71 -6.11
C GLU A 29 6.58 -15.94 -5.26
N GLY A 30 6.29 -17.06 -5.93
CA GLY A 30 5.87 -18.31 -5.28
C GLY A 30 4.43 -18.32 -4.75
N SER A 31 3.57 -17.36 -5.16
CA SER A 31 2.16 -17.32 -4.77
C SER A 31 1.25 -17.28 -6.00
N GLU A 32 0.12 -17.97 -5.91
CA GLU A 32 -0.98 -17.88 -6.90
C GLU A 32 -1.85 -16.63 -6.71
N LEU A 33 -1.63 -15.86 -5.63
CA LEU A 33 -2.38 -14.64 -5.39
C LEU A 33 -1.98 -13.57 -6.42
N ALA A 34 -2.93 -13.26 -7.29
CA ALA A 34 -2.86 -12.21 -8.29
C ALA A 34 -3.68 -10.99 -7.82
N ILE A 35 -3.09 -9.81 -7.87
CA ILE A 35 -3.75 -8.55 -7.51
C ILE A 35 -3.65 -7.58 -8.68
N GLU A 36 -4.78 -7.04 -9.10
CA GLU A 36 -4.82 -5.97 -10.09
C GLU A 36 -4.60 -4.61 -9.42
N VAL A 37 -3.57 -3.89 -9.85
CA VAL A 37 -3.22 -2.56 -9.33
C VAL A 37 -4.24 -1.53 -9.81
N LYS A 38 -4.80 -0.73 -8.88
CA LYS A 38 -5.90 0.19 -9.18
C LYS A 38 -5.45 1.61 -9.60
N GLN A 39 -4.20 1.98 -9.32
CA GLN A 39 -3.57 3.25 -9.71
C GLN A 39 -2.05 3.10 -9.84
N PRO A 40 -1.37 3.96 -10.62
CA PRO A 40 0.09 3.96 -10.70
C PRO A 40 0.72 3.99 -9.29
N THR A 41 1.58 3.02 -9.01
CA THR A 41 2.18 2.86 -7.68
C THR A 41 3.69 2.94 -7.78
N PRO A 42 4.32 3.96 -7.15
CA PRO A 42 5.78 4.10 -7.16
C PRO A 42 6.49 2.96 -6.41
N VAL A 43 7.76 2.75 -6.71
CA VAL A 43 8.61 1.80 -5.97
C VAL A 43 8.63 2.12 -4.47
N GLY A 44 8.58 1.09 -3.63
CA GLY A 44 8.58 1.20 -2.16
C GLY A 44 7.24 1.57 -1.53
N PHE A 45 6.23 1.90 -2.34
CA PHE A 45 4.90 2.23 -1.84
C PHE A 45 4.08 0.97 -1.54
N LYS A 46 3.04 1.15 -0.71
CA LYS A 46 2.20 0.06 -0.21
C LYS A 46 1.02 -0.15 -1.15
N VAL A 47 0.73 -1.39 -1.48
CA VAL A 47 -0.46 -1.83 -2.22
C VAL A 47 -1.33 -2.66 -1.27
N ALA A 48 -2.63 -2.40 -1.23
CA ALA A 48 -3.56 -3.20 -0.43
C ALA A 48 -3.60 -4.65 -0.94
N ARG A 49 -3.34 -5.62 -0.06
CA ARG A 49 -3.35 -7.05 -0.41
C ARG A 49 -4.77 -7.60 -0.55
N MET A 50 -5.73 -6.95 0.09
CA MET A 50 -7.13 -7.34 0.18
C MET A 50 -7.98 -6.08 0.37
N ALA A 51 -9.30 -6.20 0.27
CA ALA A 51 -10.20 -5.10 0.62
C ALA A 51 -10.13 -4.83 2.13
N LEU A 52 -10.06 -3.56 2.52
CA LEU A 52 -9.92 -3.08 3.89
C LEU A 52 -10.97 -2.01 4.16
N LYS A 53 -11.73 -2.17 5.25
CA LYS A 53 -12.74 -1.18 5.64
C LYS A 53 -12.13 -0.02 6.40
N LYS A 54 -12.78 1.15 6.35
CA LYS A 54 -12.42 2.29 7.19
C LYS A 54 -12.23 1.86 8.65
N GLY A 55 -11.15 2.32 9.27
CA GLY A 55 -10.78 1.98 10.66
C GLY A 55 -9.98 0.69 10.82
N THR A 56 -9.89 -0.16 9.78
CA THR A 56 -9.06 -1.38 9.79
C THR A 56 -7.60 -1.04 10.02
N LEU A 57 -6.91 -1.82 10.85
CA LEU A 57 -5.47 -1.67 11.06
C LEU A 57 -4.70 -2.08 9.80
N ILE A 58 -3.80 -1.23 9.34
CA ILE A 58 -2.81 -1.63 8.33
C ILE A 58 -1.64 -2.31 9.04
N ILE A 59 -1.33 -3.54 8.65
CA ILE A 59 -0.28 -4.38 9.22
C ILE A 59 0.86 -4.48 8.21
N LYS A 60 2.06 -4.08 8.63
CA LYS A 60 3.31 -4.20 7.86
C LYS A 60 4.40 -4.71 8.78
N TYR A 61 5.19 -5.70 8.36
CA TYR A 61 6.15 -6.41 9.22
C TYR A 61 5.50 -7.09 10.44
N GLY A 62 4.23 -7.49 10.33
CA GLY A 62 3.47 -8.10 11.42
C GLY A 62 3.10 -7.16 12.55
N VAL A 63 3.26 -5.84 12.37
CA VAL A 63 2.86 -4.83 13.37
C VAL A 63 1.88 -3.84 12.75
N PRO A 64 0.92 -3.32 13.52
CA PRO A 64 0.08 -2.23 13.04
C PRO A 64 0.96 -1.01 12.76
N ILE A 65 0.70 -0.29 11.67
CA ILE A 65 1.38 0.98 11.34
C ILE A 65 0.42 2.17 11.32
N GLY A 66 -0.88 1.91 11.34
CA GLY A 66 -1.93 2.92 11.20
C GLY A 66 -3.28 2.28 10.95
N ARG A 67 -4.28 3.12 10.63
CA ARG A 67 -5.64 2.69 10.27
C ARG A 67 -6.07 3.27 8.94
N CYS A 68 -6.87 2.52 8.20
CA CYS A 68 -7.56 3.02 7.02
C CYS A 68 -8.43 4.24 7.39
N SER A 69 -8.25 5.39 6.71
CA SER A 69 -9.12 6.56 6.89
C SER A 69 -10.39 6.51 6.02
N ALA A 70 -10.41 5.62 5.03
CA ALA A 70 -11.54 5.31 4.15
C ALA A 70 -11.57 3.80 3.84
N ASP A 71 -12.63 3.32 3.19
CA ASP A 71 -12.62 1.99 2.57
C ASP A 71 -11.55 1.95 1.46
N VAL A 72 -10.90 0.80 1.30
CA VAL A 72 -9.84 0.57 0.31
C VAL A 72 -10.06 -0.78 -0.35
N ASP A 73 -10.08 -0.82 -1.68
CA ASP A 73 -10.15 -2.07 -2.42
C ASP A 73 -8.78 -2.76 -2.55
N ALA A 74 -8.79 -4.07 -2.80
CA ALA A 74 -7.55 -4.79 -3.11
C ALA A 74 -6.86 -4.17 -4.33
N GLY A 75 -5.54 -3.99 -4.25
CA GLY A 75 -4.74 -3.39 -5.32
C GLY A 75 -4.65 -1.86 -5.31
N GLU A 76 -5.35 -1.18 -4.40
CA GLU A 76 -5.20 0.26 -4.22
C GLU A 76 -3.89 0.63 -3.50
N LEU A 77 -3.39 1.84 -3.80
CA LEU A 77 -2.24 2.44 -3.14
C LEU A 77 -2.60 2.89 -1.72
N ILE A 78 -1.89 2.36 -0.71
CA ILE A 78 -2.01 2.80 0.68
C ILE A 78 -0.99 3.91 0.97
N HIS A 79 -1.48 5.12 1.20
CA HIS A 79 -0.67 6.30 1.56
C HIS A 79 -1.44 7.25 2.48
N THR A 80 -0.86 8.39 2.83
CA THR A 80 -1.44 9.42 3.72
C THR A 80 -2.88 9.87 3.40
N HIS A 81 -3.38 9.69 2.18
CA HIS A 81 -4.77 10.02 1.83
C HIS A 81 -5.79 9.00 2.36
N ASN A 82 -5.41 7.71 2.45
CA ASN A 82 -6.26 6.62 2.92
C ASN A 82 -5.70 5.88 4.16
N LEU A 83 -4.60 6.36 4.74
CA LEU A 83 -3.95 5.83 5.94
C LEU A 83 -3.68 6.94 6.96
N HIS A 84 -4.19 6.75 8.18
CA HIS A 84 -3.81 7.51 9.35
C HIS A 84 -2.74 6.76 10.17
N SER A 85 -1.54 7.32 10.23
CA SER A 85 -0.42 6.80 11.05
C SER A 85 -0.75 6.87 12.55
N GLN A 86 -0.48 5.80 13.29
CA GLN A 86 -0.70 5.77 14.76
C GLN A 86 0.56 6.13 15.57
N TYR A 87 1.73 6.21 14.94
CA TYR A 87 3.02 6.37 15.64
C TYR A 87 3.62 7.76 15.49
N ILE A 88 3.55 8.32 14.27
CA ILE A 88 4.23 9.57 13.92
C ILE A 88 3.21 10.46 13.19
N PRO A 89 3.06 11.73 13.61
CA PRO A 89 2.27 12.71 12.89
C PRO A 89 2.70 12.81 11.41
N SER A 90 1.73 12.88 10.52
CA SER A 90 2.03 13.04 9.09
C SER A 90 2.41 14.49 8.82
N HIS A 91 3.66 14.73 8.42
CA HIS A 91 4.11 16.03 7.94
C HIS A 91 4.09 16.05 6.42
N GLN A 92 3.35 16.99 5.84
CA GLN A 92 3.48 17.30 4.43
C GLN A 92 4.61 18.32 4.28
N ARG A 93 5.60 18.03 3.44
CA ARG A 93 6.57 19.06 3.04
C ARG A 93 5.80 20.07 2.19
N GLY A 94 5.69 21.31 2.66
CA GLY A 94 5.12 22.40 1.88
C GLY A 94 5.84 22.46 0.53
N GLY A 95 5.09 22.31 -0.55
CA GLY A 95 5.64 22.50 -1.89
C GLY A 95 6.11 23.94 -2.02
N HIS A 96 7.36 24.14 -2.43
CA HIS A 96 7.80 25.43 -2.93
C HIS A 96 6.94 25.74 -4.17
N VAL A 97 6.03 26.71 -4.03
CA VAL A 97 5.48 27.45 -5.15
C VAL A 97 6.65 28.22 -5.75
N HIS A 98 7.13 27.76 -6.91
CA HIS A 98 7.89 28.62 -7.80
C HIS A 98 6.85 29.35 -8.65
N GLU A 99 6.80 30.67 -8.45
CA GLU A 99 6.14 31.64 -9.32
C GLU A 99 6.74 31.63 -10.74
#